data_AF-A0A3X2EZ48-F1
#
_entry.id   AF-A0A3X2EZ48-F1
#
_cell.length_a   1.000
_cell.length_b   1.000
_cell.length_c   1.000
_cell.angle_alpha   90.00
_cell.angle_beta   90.00
_cell.angle_gamma   90.00
#
_symmetry.space_group_name_H-M   'P 1'
#
loop_
_entity.id
_entity.type
_entity.pdbx_description
1 polymer ?
#
loop_
_entity_poly.entity_id
_entity_poly.type
_entity_poly.pdbx_seq_one_letter_code
_entity_poly.pdbx_strand_id
1 'polypeptide(L)'
;MVKGMADVIHYHGTPVWGDAGNVHRIAVTGAGAFVSYARPDQLAASVKYALSVAIDNGAFSAWKRGLVINWQQFYQWLIPHYHHPKLSFFVIPDVVEGGEADNDALIAKLPRCFKDKAAPVWHLHESLHRLVELCREWPRVCFGSSGEYATIRTQLWHRRMSEAFETIYCKHSFSTQVHGLRMLDGRVLGNYPLATADSTNLACNVPKFEVKYPELTKAIREADYAKNLPEDELKAVILKRRCAILKNTIEAVSPPSIASWLSKGLAPLQLELAIA
;
A
#
# COMPACT_ATOMS: atom_id res chain seq x y z
N MET A 1 -1.68 -12.17 30.70
CA MET A 1 -1.15 -12.04 29.33
C MET A 1 -2.24 -11.48 28.44
N VAL A 2 -2.22 -10.17 28.19
CA VAL A 2 -3.09 -9.55 27.20
C VAL A 2 -2.51 -9.91 25.84
N LYS A 3 -3.23 -10.69 25.03
CA LYS A 3 -2.94 -10.83 23.60
C LYS A 3 -2.95 -9.40 23.04
N GLY A 4 -1.77 -8.86 22.75
CA GLY A 4 -1.64 -7.56 22.10
C GLY A 4 -2.48 -7.57 20.83
N MET A 5 -3.21 -6.47 20.59
CA MET A 5 -3.82 -6.16 19.30
C MET A 5 -2.82 -6.55 18.22
N ALA A 6 -3.19 -7.39 17.26
CA ALA A 6 -2.29 -7.68 16.15
C ALA A 6 -2.01 -6.36 15.44
N ASP A 7 -0.78 -5.85 15.58
CA ASP A 7 -0.39 -4.57 15.01
C ASP A 7 -0.62 -4.60 13.50
N VAL A 8 -1.27 -3.56 12.98
CA VAL A 8 -1.58 -3.44 11.56
C VAL A 8 -0.29 -3.32 10.77
N ILE A 9 -0.16 -4.09 9.69
CA ILE A 9 1.04 -4.03 8.84
C ILE A 9 0.88 -2.91 7.81
N HIS A 10 1.65 -1.84 7.98
CA HIS A 10 1.82 -0.77 7.00
C HIS A 10 2.81 -1.21 5.92
N TYR A 11 2.38 -1.32 4.67
CA TYR A 11 3.27 -1.72 3.58
C TYR A 11 3.90 -0.50 2.90
N HIS A 12 5.22 -0.34 3.00
CA HIS A 12 5.93 0.73 2.30
C HIS A 12 6.34 0.27 0.91
N GLY A 13 5.89 1.00 -0.11
CA GLY A 13 6.14 0.74 -1.52
C GLY A 13 7.60 0.95 -1.89
N THR A 14 8.17 -0.04 -2.57
CA THR A 14 9.56 -0.05 -3.05
C THR A 14 9.60 0.17 -4.58
N PRO A 15 10.69 0.73 -5.14
CA PRO A 15 11.98 0.96 -4.50
C PRO A 15 12.06 2.25 -3.66
N VAL A 16 12.82 2.19 -2.57
CA VAL A 16 13.24 3.35 -1.76
C VAL A 16 14.78 3.40 -1.76
N TRP A 17 15.36 4.40 -2.41
CA TRP A 17 16.80 4.54 -2.59
C TRP A 17 17.39 5.59 -1.65
N GLY A 18 18.68 5.45 -1.37
CA GLY A 18 19.46 6.39 -0.58
C GLY A 18 20.38 5.69 0.42
N ASP A 19 21.51 6.34 0.69
CA ASP A 19 22.50 5.92 1.70
C ASP A 19 22.85 4.43 1.63
N ALA A 20 23.27 3.96 0.45
CA ALA A 20 23.64 2.56 0.19
C ALA A 20 22.60 1.50 0.67
N GLY A 21 21.30 1.86 0.66
CA GLY A 21 20.20 0.97 1.05
C GLY A 21 19.75 1.12 2.51
N ASN A 22 20.40 1.96 3.32
CA ASN A 22 19.96 2.21 4.69
C ASN A 22 18.56 2.85 4.75
N VAL A 23 18.21 3.68 3.76
CA VAL A 23 16.87 4.29 3.70
C VAL A 23 15.79 3.22 3.47
N HIS A 24 16.02 2.26 2.57
CA HIS A 24 15.12 1.10 2.40
C HIS A 24 15.00 0.31 3.70
N ARG A 25 16.13 0.01 4.35
CA ARG A 25 16.13 -0.72 5.63
C ARG A 25 15.29 0.01 6.67
N ILE A 26 15.46 1.32 6.82
CA ILE A 26 14.65 2.14 7.73
C ILE A 26 13.17 2.05 7.35
N ALA A 27 12.84 2.20 6.06
CA ALA A 27 11.46 2.20 5.57
C ALA A 27 10.71 0.91 5.95
N VAL A 28 11.35 -0.26 5.84
CA VAL A 28 10.63 -1.54 5.98
C VAL A 28 10.86 -2.25 7.32
N THR A 29 11.86 -1.85 8.12
CA THR A 29 12.11 -2.49 9.43
C THR A 29 10.93 -2.28 10.37
N GLY A 30 10.41 -3.38 10.93
CA GLY A 30 9.22 -3.35 11.79
C GLY A 30 7.91 -3.12 11.03
N ALA A 31 7.93 -3.11 9.69
CA ALA A 31 6.78 -2.81 8.83
C ALA A 31 6.67 -3.84 7.69
N GLY A 32 5.74 -3.61 6.77
CA GLY A 32 5.60 -4.34 5.52
C GLY A 32 6.41 -3.70 4.38
N ALA A 33 6.81 -4.50 3.41
CA ALA A 33 7.35 -4.02 2.13
C ALA A 33 6.40 -4.39 0.98
N PHE A 34 5.99 -3.40 0.19
CA PHE A 34 5.24 -3.64 -1.05
C PHE A 34 6.19 -3.56 -2.24
N VAL A 35 6.44 -4.69 -2.89
CA VAL A 35 7.45 -4.80 -3.95
C VAL A 35 6.77 -4.92 -5.30
N SER A 36 7.03 -3.97 -6.18
CA SER A 36 6.49 -4.01 -7.54
C SER A 36 7.27 -4.97 -8.41
N TYR A 37 6.58 -5.85 -9.14
CA TYR A 37 7.18 -6.69 -10.17
C TYR A 37 7.87 -5.87 -11.27
N ALA A 38 7.38 -4.66 -11.55
CA ALA A 38 8.02 -3.76 -12.50
C ALA A 38 9.39 -3.23 -12.02
N ARG A 39 9.67 -3.30 -10.71
CA ARG A 39 10.90 -2.87 -10.03
C ARG A 39 11.25 -3.82 -8.87
N PRO A 40 11.64 -5.07 -9.16
CA PRO A 40 11.86 -6.10 -8.14
C PRO A 40 13.20 -5.94 -7.43
N ASP A 41 13.95 -4.87 -7.72
CA ASP A 41 15.35 -4.62 -7.33
C ASP A 41 15.60 -4.84 -5.82
N GLN A 42 14.60 -4.55 -4.98
CA GLN A 42 14.72 -4.58 -3.52
C GLN A 42 14.00 -5.78 -2.87
N LEU A 43 13.51 -6.77 -3.63
CA LEU A 43 12.79 -7.92 -3.07
C LEU A 43 13.60 -8.68 -2.01
N ALA A 44 14.85 -9.03 -2.33
CA ALA A 44 15.71 -9.77 -1.41
C ALA A 44 15.99 -8.98 -0.11
N ALA A 45 16.24 -7.67 -0.22
CA ALA A 45 16.42 -6.80 0.93
C ALA A 45 15.13 -6.66 1.75
N SER A 46 13.98 -6.53 1.08
CA SER A 46 12.66 -6.47 1.72
C SER A 46 12.35 -7.74 2.50
N VAL A 47 12.62 -8.92 1.91
CA VAL A 47 12.52 -10.20 2.61
C VAL A 47 13.43 -10.25 3.84
N LYS A 48 14.65 -9.71 3.75
CA LYS A 48 15.58 -9.67 4.88
C LYS A 48 15.08 -8.79 6.03
N TYR A 49 14.64 -7.56 5.75
CA TYR A 49 14.42 -6.54 6.79
C TYR A 49 12.96 -6.32 7.19
N ALA A 50 11.99 -6.60 6.32
CA ALA A 50 10.57 -6.39 6.62
C ALA A 50 10.00 -7.51 7.51
N LEU A 51 8.91 -7.19 8.23
CA LEU A 51 8.10 -8.18 8.94
C LEU A 51 7.31 -9.04 7.94
N SER A 52 6.82 -8.40 6.88
CA SER A 52 5.99 -9.02 5.85
C SER A 52 6.28 -8.38 4.49
N VAL A 53 6.11 -9.14 3.42
CA VAL A 53 6.29 -8.71 2.03
C VAL A 53 5.01 -9.01 1.28
N ALA A 54 4.56 -8.05 0.47
CA ALA A 54 3.54 -8.28 -0.52
C ALA A 54 4.00 -7.78 -1.89
N ILE A 55 3.49 -8.38 -2.96
CA ILE A 55 3.93 -8.11 -4.32
C ILE A 55 2.84 -7.35 -5.07
N ASP A 56 3.20 -6.19 -5.59
CA ASP A 56 2.44 -5.44 -6.60
C ASP A 56 2.74 -6.01 -7.99
N ASN A 57 1.70 -6.17 -8.82
CA ASN A 57 1.83 -6.72 -10.17
C ASN A 57 2.55 -5.75 -11.13
N GLY A 58 2.62 -4.46 -10.79
CA GLY A 58 3.30 -3.42 -11.56
C GLY A 58 2.54 -2.90 -12.79
N ALA A 59 1.27 -3.25 -12.97
CA ALA A 59 0.46 -2.86 -14.13
C ALA A 59 0.44 -1.35 -14.35
N PHE A 60 0.14 -0.58 -13.29
CA PHE A 60 0.15 0.89 -13.34
C PHE A 60 1.50 1.46 -13.76
N SER A 61 2.60 0.91 -13.22
CA SER A 61 3.96 1.36 -13.53
C SER A 61 4.36 1.06 -14.98
N ALA A 62 3.95 -0.11 -15.50
CA ALA A 62 4.18 -0.47 -16.89
C ALA A 62 3.35 0.39 -17.86
N TRP A 63 2.05 0.57 -17.56
CA TRP A 63 1.16 1.43 -18.34
C TRP A 63 1.68 2.87 -18.44
N LYS A 64 2.11 3.48 -17.32
CA LYS A 64 2.71 4.83 -17.32
C LYS A 64 3.94 4.97 -18.21
N ARG A 65 4.61 3.86 -18.54
CA ARG A 65 5.81 3.80 -19.38
C ARG A 65 5.52 3.27 -20.80
N GLY A 66 4.26 2.97 -21.13
CA GLY A 66 3.88 2.34 -22.40
C GLY A 66 4.43 0.92 -22.55
N LEU A 67 4.66 0.20 -21.45
CA LEU A 67 5.17 -1.16 -21.46
C LEU A 67 4.02 -2.17 -21.34
N VAL A 68 4.13 -3.26 -22.10
CA VAL A 68 3.21 -4.41 -22.01
C VAL A 68 3.84 -5.47 -21.11
N ILE A 69 3.12 -5.91 -20.08
CA ILE A 69 3.58 -6.98 -19.20
C ILE A 69 3.14 -8.34 -19.75
N ASN A 70 4.08 -9.27 -19.85
CA ASN A 70 3.75 -10.68 -20.05
C ASN A 70 3.43 -11.33 -18.70
N TRP A 71 2.14 -11.59 -18.44
CA TRP A 71 1.69 -12.19 -17.18
C TRP A 71 2.20 -13.62 -16.95
N GLN A 72 2.52 -14.37 -18.01
CA GLN A 72 3.16 -15.67 -17.85
C GLN A 72 4.55 -15.54 -17.22
N GLN A 73 5.32 -14.52 -17.63
CA GLN A 73 6.63 -14.25 -17.03
C GLN A 73 6.51 -13.78 -15.58
N PHE A 74 5.48 -12.99 -15.25
CA PHE A 74 5.19 -12.61 -13.87
C PHE A 74 4.97 -13.86 -12.99
N TYR A 75 4.14 -14.79 -13.43
CA TYR A 75 3.89 -16.02 -12.68
C TYR A 75 5.13 -16.92 -12.59
N GLN A 76 5.93 -17.04 -13.65
CA GLN A 76 7.20 -17.77 -13.62
C GLN A 76 8.19 -17.16 -12.62
N TRP A 77 8.27 -15.83 -12.58
CA TRP A 77 9.10 -15.09 -11.63
C TRP A 77 8.61 -15.25 -10.18
N LEU A 78 7.29 -15.39 -9.96
CA LEU A 78 6.71 -15.55 -8.64
C LEU A 78 7.05 -16.90 -7.98
N ILE A 79 7.23 -17.97 -8.78
CA ILE A 79 7.49 -19.35 -8.30
C ILE A 79 8.55 -19.42 -7.18
N PRO A 80 9.79 -18.93 -7.35
CA PRO A 80 10.82 -19.03 -6.32
C PRO A 80 10.52 -18.24 -5.04
N HIS A 81 9.56 -17.32 -5.07
CA HIS A 81 9.24 -16.43 -3.96
C HIS A 81 7.93 -16.81 -3.24
N TYR A 82 7.04 -17.54 -3.91
CA TYR A 82 5.66 -17.78 -3.48
C TYR A 82 5.56 -18.43 -2.09
N HIS A 83 6.38 -19.45 -1.83
CA HIS A 83 6.37 -20.19 -0.57
C HIS A 83 7.19 -19.53 0.54
N HIS A 84 7.82 -18.38 0.27
CA HIS A 84 8.56 -17.69 1.31
C HIS A 84 7.63 -17.29 2.47
N PRO A 85 7.98 -17.57 3.74
CA PRO A 85 7.08 -17.37 4.88
C PRO A 85 6.69 -15.91 5.10
N LYS A 86 7.56 -14.98 4.72
CA LYS A 86 7.26 -13.54 4.77
C LYS A 86 6.40 -13.02 3.61
N LEU A 87 6.21 -13.79 2.54
CA LEU A 87 5.30 -13.36 1.47
C LEU A 87 3.87 -13.58 1.94
N SER A 88 3.14 -12.50 2.20
CA SER A 88 1.76 -12.53 2.70
C SER A 88 0.73 -12.66 1.59
N PHE A 89 0.84 -11.83 0.55
CA PHE A 89 -0.03 -11.87 -0.62
C PHE A 89 0.67 -11.26 -1.86
N PHE A 90 0.08 -11.47 -3.03
CA PHE A 90 0.42 -10.74 -4.24
C PHE A 90 -0.86 -10.28 -4.94
N VAL A 91 -0.77 -9.16 -5.65
CA VAL A 91 -1.88 -8.60 -6.42
C VAL A 91 -2.00 -9.39 -7.73
N ILE A 92 -3.19 -9.88 -8.04
CA ILE A 92 -3.47 -10.51 -9.33
C ILE A 92 -3.31 -9.45 -10.43
N PRO A 93 -2.76 -9.80 -11.61
CA PRO A 93 -2.76 -8.92 -12.77
C PRO A 93 -4.11 -8.23 -13.04
N ASP A 94 -4.06 -6.95 -13.39
CA ASP A 94 -5.21 -6.13 -13.75
C ASP A 94 -4.92 -5.29 -15.01
N VAL A 95 -5.98 -4.73 -15.62
CA VAL A 95 -5.90 -3.87 -16.80
C VAL A 95 -6.27 -2.45 -16.41
N VAL A 96 -5.28 -1.55 -16.42
CA VAL A 96 -5.42 -0.16 -15.94
C VAL A 96 -6.51 0.64 -16.67
N GLU A 97 -6.66 0.42 -17.98
CA GLU A 97 -7.68 1.06 -18.83
C GLU A 97 -8.78 0.07 -19.26
N GLY A 98 -8.83 -1.11 -18.65
CA GLY A 98 -9.81 -2.15 -18.97
C GLY A 98 -11.04 -2.07 -18.07
N GLY A 99 -12.04 -2.89 -18.41
CA GLY A 99 -13.26 -3.05 -17.62
C GLY A 99 -13.24 -4.27 -16.70
N GLU A 100 -14.38 -4.49 -16.04
CA GLU A 100 -14.60 -5.65 -15.17
C GLU A 100 -14.28 -6.98 -15.85
N ALA A 101 -14.77 -7.17 -17.08
CA ALA A 101 -14.58 -8.40 -17.84
C ALA A 101 -13.10 -8.68 -18.18
N ASP A 102 -12.31 -7.64 -18.42
CA ASP A 102 -10.87 -7.78 -18.68
C ASP A 102 -10.13 -8.27 -17.43
N ASN A 103 -10.48 -7.70 -16.28
CA ASN A 103 -9.94 -8.10 -14.97
C ASN A 103 -10.38 -9.52 -14.59
N ASP A 104 -11.64 -9.87 -14.84
CA ASP A 104 -12.18 -11.20 -14.57
C ASP A 104 -11.53 -12.27 -15.46
N ALA A 105 -11.21 -11.94 -16.72
CA ALA A 105 -10.45 -12.81 -17.60
C ALA A 105 -9.02 -13.05 -17.10
N LEU A 106 -8.39 -12.08 -16.44
CA LEU A 106 -7.08 -12.26 -15.79
C LEU A 106 -7.17 -13.11 -14.52
N ILE A 107 -8.22 -12.90 -13.71
CA ILE A 107 -8.49 -13.75 -12.53
C ILE A 107 -8.71 -15.21 -12.95
N ALA A 108 -9.48 -15.46 -14.01
CA ALA A 108 -9.73 -16.80 -14.54
C ALA A 108 -8.46 -17.51 -15.05
N LYS A 109 -7.44 -16.74 -15.47
CA LYS A 109 -6.14 -17.24 -15.92
C LYS A 109 -5.15 -17.47 -14.77
N LEU A 110 -5.52 -17.17 -13.53
CA LEU A 110 -4.65 -17.39 -12.37
C LEU A 110 -4.29 -18.88 -12.24
N PRO A 111 -2.99 -19.24 -12.20
CA PRO A 111 -2.59 -20.62 -11.88
C PRO A 111 -3.10 -21.02 -10.48
N ARG A 112 -3.84 -22.13 -10.41
CA ARG A 112 -4.53 -22.57 -9.17
C ARG A 112 -3.57 -22.72 -7.97
N CYS A 113 -2.31 -23.09 -8.21
CA CYS A 113 -1.30 -23.22 -7.16
C CYS A 113 -0.99 -21.90 -6.43
N PHE A 114 -1.38 -20.75 -6.98
CA PHE A 114 -1.14 -19.45 -6.35
C PHE A 114 -2.32 -18.89 -5.57
N LYS A 115 -3.49 -19.54 -5.63
CA LYS A 115 -4.78 -19.01 -5.14
C LYS A 115 -4.73 -18.51 -3.69
N ASP A 116 -4.06 -19.24 -2.80
CA ASP A 116 -4.08 -18.98 -1.35
C ASP A 116 -3.49 -17.63 -0.93
N LYS A 117 -2.62 -17.03 -1.76
CA LYS A 117 -1.99 -15.74 -1.51
C LYS A 117 -2.35 -14.69 -2.55
N ALA A 118 -3.26 -14.99 -3.47
CA ALA A 118 -3.65 -14.07 -4.52
C ALA A 118 -4.72 -13.10 -4.01
N ALA A 119 -4.61 -11.83 -4.40
CA ALA A 119 -5.59 -10.80 -4.09
C ALA A 119 -6.04 -10.09 -5.38
N PRO A 120 -7.30 -10.24 -5.82
CA PRO A 120 -7.81 -9.47 -6.95
C PRO A 120 -7.99 -7.99 -6.57
N VAL A 121 -7.95 -7.13 -7.59
CA VAL A 121 -8.26 -5.71 -7.44
C VAL A 121 -9.72 -5.47 -7.78
N TRP A 122 -10.43 -4.80 -6.88
CA TRP A 122 -11.65 -4.07 -7.17
C TRP A 122 -11.33 -2.59 -7.32
N HIS A 123 -11.66 -2.05 -8.47
CA HIS A 123 -11.50 -0.65 -8.79
C HIS A 123 -12.75 0.12 -8.38
N LEU A 124 -12.56 1.29 -7.76
CA LEU A 124 -13.70 2.02 -7.18
C LEU A 124 -14.80 2.40 -8.20
N HIS A 125 -14.46 2.51 -9.49
CA HIS A 125 -15.43 2.78 -10.56
C HIS A 125 -16.19 1.53 -11.05
N GLU A 126 -15.74 0.33 -10.69
CA GLU A 126 -16.46 -0.92 -10.98
C GLU A 126 -17.68 -1.05 -10.07
N SER A 127 -18.63 -1.87 -10.47
CA SER A 127 -19.88 -2.13 -9.78
C SER A 127 -19.68 -2.75 -8.40
N LEU A 128 -20.63 -2.46 -7.49
CA LEU A 128 -20.68 -3.13 -6.19
C LEU A 128 -21.05 -4.61 -6.32
N HIS A 129 -21.75 -4.98 -7.40
CA HIS A 129 -22.04 -6.39 -7.70
C HIS A 129 -20.74 -7.18 -7.86
N ARG A 130 -19.79 -6.67 -8.68
CA ARG A 130 -18.47 -7.29 -8.82
C ARG A 130 -17.74 -7.40 -7.47
N LEU A 131 -17.78 -6.35 -6.65
CA LEU A 131 -17.18 -6.39 -5.32
C LEU A 131 -17.74 -7.54 -4.47
N VAL A 132 -19.05 -7.76 -4.49
CA VAL A 132 -19.71 -8.86 -3.77
C VAL A 132 -19.22 -10.22 -4.28
N GLU A 133 -19.13 -10.41 -5.60
CA GLU A 133 -18.63 -11.68 -6.16
C GLU A 133 -17.16 -11.94 -5.78
N LEU A 134 -16.30 -10.91 -5.80
CA LEU A 134 -14.93 -11.03 -5.33
C LEU A 134 -14.86 -11.39 -3.83
N CYS A 135 -15.66 -10.74 -2.99
CA CYS A 135 -15.68 -11.02 -1.56
C CYS A 135 -16.17 -12.44 -1.22
N ARG A 136 -17.05 -13.04 -2.04
CA ARG A 136 -17.49 -14.42 -1.87
C ARG A 136 -16.38 -15.45 -2.09
N GLU A 137 -15.49 -15.18 -3.04
CA GLU A 137 -14.47 -16.14 -3.46
C GLU A 137 -13.12 -15.91 -2.79
N TRP A 138 -12.77 -14.66 -2.49
CA TRP A 138 -11.42 -14.28 -2.09
C TRP A 138 -11.36 -13.83 -0.62
N PRO A 139 -10.41 -14.36 0.18
CA PRO A 139 -10.24 -13.93 1.57
C PRO A 139 -9.69 -12.50 1.67
N ARG A 140 -9.12 -11.98 0.58
CA ARG A 140 -8.57 -10.63 0.47
C ARG A 140 -8.92 -10.01 -0.87
N VAL A 141 -9.33 -8.74 -0.85
CA VAL A 141 -9.55 -7.91 -2.04
C VAL A 141 -8.75 -6.61 -1.90
N CYS A 142 -8.09 -6.19 -2.98
CA CYS A 142 -7.38 -4.93 -3.06
C CYS A 142 -8.31 -3.83 -3.58
N PHE A 143 -8.30 -2.64 -2.98
CA PHE A 143 -9.07 -1.49 -3.43
C PHE A 143 -8.19 -0.53 -4.23
N GLY A 144 -8.51 -0.34 -5.51
CA GLY A 144 -7.79 0.54 -6.43
C GLY A 144 -8.56 1.81 -6.77
N SER A 145 -8.07 2.98 -6.33
CA SER A 145 -8.64 4.28 -6.73
C SER A 145 -8.41 4.56 -8.22
N SER A 146 -9.48 4.87 -8.96
CA SER A 146 -9.54 4.86 -10.43
C SER A 146 -10.78 5.59 -10.95
N GLY A 147 -10.82 5.91 -12.24
CA GLY A 147 -11.93 6.62 -12.87
C GLY A 147 -12.23 7.96 -12.18
N GLU A 148 -13.51 8.25 -11.93
CA GLU A 148 -13.97 9.43 -11.19
C GLU A 148 -13.52 9.45 -9.71
N TYR A 149 -13.03 8.31 -9.20
CA TYR A 149 -12.48 8.14 -7.85
C TYR A 149 -10.94 8.12 -7.83
N ALA A 150 -10.26 8.58 -8.89
CA ALA A 150 -8.79 8.58 -8.94
C ALA A 150 -8.16 9.48 -7.86
N THR A 151 -8.83 10.58 -7.50
CA THR A 151 -8.39 11.49 -6.44
C THR A 151 -8.99 11.06 -5.09
N ILE A 152 -8.14 10.52 -4.22
CA ILE A 152 -8.52 10.10 -2.87
C ILE A 152 -8.95 11.29 -2.01
N ARG A 153 -9.74 11.01 -0.97
CA ARG A 153 -10.23 12.00 0.03
C ARG A 153 -11.17 13.09 -0.50
N THR A 154 -11.60 13.01 -1.76
CA THR A 154 -12.71 13.83 -2.24
C THR A 154 -14.02 13.35 -1.60
N GLN A 155 -15.03 14.22 -1.55
CA GLN A 155 -16.34 13.83 -1.01
C GLN A 155 -16.94 12.64 -1.77
N LEU A 156 -16.80 12.64 -3.11
CA LEU A 156 -17.24 11.54 -3.97
C LEU A 156 -16.52 10.22 -3.63
N TRP A 157 -15.20 10.27 -3.46
CA TRP A 157 -14.40 9.12 -3.04
C TRP A 157 -14.80 8.59 -1.66
N HIS A 158 -15.07 9.47 -0.69
CA HIS A 158 -15.52 9.06 0.64
C HIS A 158 -16.87 8.34 0.59
N ARG A 159 -17.85 8.86 -0.17
CA ARG A 159 -19.14 8.19 -0.35
C ARG A 159 -18.95 6.79 -0.94
N ARG A 160 -18.10 6.66 -1.95
CA ARG A 160 -17.83 5.37 -2.60
C ARG A 160 -17.19 4.34 -1.67
N MET A 161 -16.23 4.77 -0.86
CA MET A 161 -15.59 3.91 0.12
C MET A 161 -16.57 3.46 1.20
N SER A 162 -17.42 4.36 1.71
CA SER A 162 -18.50 3.99 2.64
C SER A 162 -19.44 2.96 2.03
N GLU A 163 -19.95 3.20 0.81
CA GLU A 163 -20.82 2.25 0.11
C GLU A 163 -20.18 0.87 -0.05
N ALA A 164 -18.89 0.81 -0.38
CA ALA A 164 -18.15 -0.42 -0.56
C ALA A 164 -18.02 -1.19 0.78
N PHE A 165 -17.56 -0.53 1.85
CA PHE A 165 -17.43 -1.17 3.16
C PHE A 165 -18.78 -1.56 3.79
N GLU A 166 -19.82 -0.76 3.59
CA GLU A 166 -21.20 -1.11 3.96
C GLU A 166 -21.67 -2.36 3.24
N THR A 167 -21.38 -2.46 1.95
CA THR A 167 -21.74 -3.62 1.15
C THR A 167 -21.05 -4.87 1.69
N ILE A 168 -19.75 -4.80 1.98
CA ILE A 168 -18.98 -5.94 2.51
C ILE A 168 -19.47 -6.35 3.90
N TYR A 169 -19.47 -5.41 4.86
CA TYR A 169 -19.59 -5.74 6.28
C TYR A 169 -20.99 -5.59 6.86
N CYS A 170 -21.84 -4.70 6.31
CA CYS A 170 -23.20 -4.51 6.81
C CYS A 170 -24.21 -5.37 6.04
N LYS A 171 -24.20 -5.27 4.69
CA LYS A 171 -25.22 -5.91 3.84
C LYS A 171 -24.97 -7.40 3.69
N HIS A 172 -23.71 -7.81 3.50
CA HIS A 172 -23.35 -9.19 3.26
C HIS A 172 -22.59 -9.88 4.40
N SER A 173 -22.10 -9.12 5.38
CA SER A 173 -21.37 -9.66 6.55
C SER A 173 -20.16 -10.54 6.18
N PHE A 174 -19.46 -10.22 5.09
CA PHE A 174 -18.25 -10.95 4.69
C PHE A 174 -17.11 -10.72 5.69
N SER A 175 -16.20 -11.70 5.80
CA SER A 175 -14.95 -11.60 6.56
C SER A 175 -13.75 -11.17 5.70
N THR A 176 -13.98 -10.83 4.43
CA THR A 176 -12.95 -10.47 3.45
C THR A 176 -12.09 -9.32 3.97
N GLN A 177 -10.77 -9.51 3.94
CA GLN A 177 -9.81 -8.47 4.29
C GLN A 177 -9.62 -7.50 3.12
N VAL A 178 -9.64 -6.19 3.39
CA VAL A 178 -9.39 -5.17 2.37
C VAL A 178 -7.97 -4.64 2.47
N HIS A 179 -7.23 -4.66 1.35
CA HIS A 179 -5.96 -3.96 1.20
C HIS A 179 -6.15 -2.68 0.37
N GLY A 180 -5.82 -1.52 0.92
CA GLY A 180 -5.97 -0.25 0.21
C GLY A 180 -4.74 0.09 -0.63
N LEU A 181 -4.87 0.06 -1.97
CA LEU A 181 -3.77 0.38 -2.88
C LEU A 181 -3.50 1.89 -2.89
N ARG A 182 -2.28 2.30 -2.51
CA ARG A 182 -1.86 3.71 -2.32
C ARG A 182 -2.69 4.47 -1.27
N MET A 183 -3.22 3.75 -0.27
CA MET A 183 -4.11 4.32 0.76
C MET A 183 -3.44 4.48 2.14
N LEU A 184 -2.13 4.36 2.24
CA LEU A 184 -1.37 4.54 3.49
C LEU A 184 -1.18 6.04 3.87
N ASP A 185 -2.28 6.79 3.85
CA ASP A 185 -2.41 8.16 4.39
C ASP A 185 -3.23 8.05 5.69
N GLY A 186 -2.78 8.67 6.78
CA GLY A 186 -3.47 8.59 8.08
C GLY A 186 -4.94 9.06 8.05
N ARG A 187 -5.28 10.01 7.15
CA ARG A 187 -6.65 10.52 6.95
C ARG A 187 -7.52 9.57 6.11
N VAL A 188 -6.94 8.52 5.55
CA VAL A 188 -7.67 7.43 4.92
C VAL A 188 -7.69 6.25 5.88
N LEU A 189 -6.51 5.83 6.34
CA LEU A 189 -6.33 4.67 7.18
C LEU A 189 -7.16 4.75 8.46
N GLY A 190 -7.15 5.89 9.17
CA GLY A 190 -7.92 6.06 10.41
C GLY A 190 -9.44 6.11 10.26
N ASN A 191 -9.96 6.12 9.01
CA ASN A 191 -11.38 6.30 8.73
C ASN A 191 -12.09 5.04 8.26
N TYR A 192 -11.34 4.03 7.81
CA TYR A 192 -11.90 2.84 7.21
C TYR A 192 -11.27 1.57 7.78
N PRO A 193 -12.04 0.48 7.89
CA PRO A 193 -11.59 -0.78 8.45
C PRO A 193 -10.76 -1.58 7.43
N LEU A 194 -9.70 -0.95 6.93
CA LEU A 194 -8.70 -1.58 6.08
C LEU A 194 -7.91 -2.59 6.92
N ALA A 195 -7.69 -3.79 6.38
CA ALA A 195 -6.82 -4.76 7.03
C ALA A 195 -5.36 -4.34 6.91
N THR A 196 -4.98 -3.82 5.74
CA THR A 196 -3.64 -3.31 5.42
C THR A 196 -3.76 -2.23 4.32
N ALA A 197 -2.71 -1.44 4.11
CA ALA A 197 -2.62 -0.52 2.97
C ALA A 197 -1.16 -0.34 2.56
N ASP A 198 -0.94 0.22 1.38
CA ASP A 198 0.40 0.60 0.93
C ASP A 198 0.52 2.07 0.50
N SER A 199 1.76 2.56 0.42
CA SER A 199 2.07 3.77 -0.35
C SER A 199 3.55 3.85 -0.69
N THR A 200 3.89 4.62 -1.71
CA THR A 200 5.27 5.01 -2.02
C THR A 200 5.67 6.35 -1.36
N ASN A 201 5.01 6.75 -0.26
CA ASN A 201 5.16 8.10 0.31
C ASN A 201 6.57 8.38 0.86
N LEU A 202 7.27 7.34 1.31
CA LEU A 202 8.65 7.42 1.82
C LEU A 202 9.70 7.54 0.71
N ALA A 203 9.37 7.16 -0.53
CA ALA A 203 10.35 7.11 -1.62
C ALA A 203 10.85 8.51 -2.00
N CYS A 204 12.14 8.76 -1.75
CA CYS A 204 12.83 10.03 -2.02
C CYS A 204 13.82 9.94 -3.20
N ASN A 205 13.50 9.14 -4.22
CA ASN A 205 14.43 8.70 -5.28
C ASN A 205 14.83 9.78 -6.32
N VAL A 206 14.33 10.99 -6.18
CA VAL A 206 14.65 12.23 -6.92
C VAL A 206 14.81 13.30 -5.83
N PRO A 207 15.33 14.54 -6.00
CA PRO A 207 15.40 15.51 -4.90
C PRO A 207 14.01 16.04 -4.48
N LYS A 208 12.98 15.19 -4.55
CA LYS A 208 11.72 15.25 -3.82
C LYS A 208 11.90 15.59 -2.35
N PHE A 209 13.04 15.31 -1.73
CA PHE A 209 13.28 15.74 -0.35
C PHE A 209 13.38 17.26 -0.22
N GLU A 210 13.73 18.00 -1.28
CA GLU A 210 13.66 19.47 -1.29
C GLU A 210 12.26 19.99 -1.59
N VAL A 211 11.44 19.23 -2.31
CA VAL A 211 10.13 19.70 -2.83
C VAL A 211 8.97 19.28 -1.93
N LYS A 212 9.00 18.04 -1.44
CA LYS A 212 7.94 17.44 -0.63
C LYS A 212 8.32 17.62 0.84
N TYR A 213 7.55 18.39 1.60
CA TYR A 213 7.87 18.75 2.99
C TYR A 213 9.25 19.44 3.12
N PRO A 214 9.47 20.58 2.44
CA PRO A 214 10.74 21.32 2.51
C PRO A 214 11.11 21.73 3.94
N GLU A 215 10.11 22.06 4.76
CA GLU A 215 10.27 22.41 6.17
C GLU A 215 10.93 21.30 6.98
N LEU A 216 10.59 20.04 6.70
CA LEU A 216 11.22 18.89 7.34
C LEU A 216 12.70 18.77 6.96
N THR A 217 13.04 19.02 5.70
CA THR A 217 14.45 19.03 5.25
C THR A 217 15.22 20.16 5.90
N LYS A 218 14.63 21.35 5.96
CA LYS A 218 15.21 22.52 6.63
C LYS A 218 15.49 22.23 8.11
N ALA A 219 14.51 21.69 8.83
CA ALA A 219 14.67 21.33 10.24
C ALA A 219 15.82 20.33 10.47
N ILE A 220 15.96 19.33 9.59
CA ILE A 220 17.06 18.35 9.68
C ILE A 220 18.42 19.01 9.40
N ARG A 221 18.50 19.92 8.42
CA ARG A 221 19.72 20.66 8.10
C ARG A 221 20.19 21.57 9.22
N GLU A 222 19.25 22.21 9.90
CA GLU A 222 19.54 23.17 10.98
C GLU A 222 19.87 22.49 12.32
N ALA A 223 19.61 21.19 12.45
CA ALA A 223 19.86 20.42 13.66
C ALA A 223 21.37 20.28 13.96
N ASP A 224 21.74 20.24 15.25
CA ASP A 224 23.15 20.21 15.67
C ASP A 224 23.95 19.03 15.11
N TYR A 225 23.32 17.87 14.95
CA TYR A 225 23.97 16.67 14.40
C TYR A 225 24.22 16.74 12.88
N ALA A 226 23.69 17.74 12.19
CA ALA A 226 23.85 17.94 10.75
C ALA A 226 24.82 19.08 10.42
N LYS A 227 25.23 19.87 11.42
CA LYS A 227 26.15 21.00 11.24
C LYS A 227 27.53 20.51 10.81
N ASN A 228 28.13 21.22 9.85
CA ASN A 228 29.48 20.99 9.35
C ASN A 228 29.74 19.60 8.75
N LEU A 229 28.69 18.83 8.43
CA LEU A 229 28.86 17.59 7.69
C LEU A 229 29.27 17.87 6.24
N PRO A 230 30.14 17.03 5.64
CA PRO A 230 30.35 17.00 4.20
C PRO A 230 29.03 16.82 3.45
N GLU A 231 28.94 17.33 2.22
CA GLU A 231 27.69 17.35 1.44
C GLU A 231 27.05 15.95 1.30
N ASP A 232 27.85 14.93 1.01
CA ASP A 232 27.37 13.56 0.85
C ASP A 232 26.84 12.95 2.16
N GLU A 233 27.52 13.23 3.27
CA GLU A 233 27.08 12.78 4.60
C GLU A 233 25.81 13.52 5.04
N LEU A 234 25.74 14.83 4.81
CA LEU A 234 24.55 15.62 5.07
C LEU A 234 23.35 15.10 4.27
N LYS A 235 23.54 14.80 2.98
CA LYS A 235 22.50 14.21 2.13
C LYS A 235 22.05 12.85 2.66
N ALA A 236 22.97 11.98 3.08
CA ALA A 236 22.64 10.69 3.67
C ALA A 236 21.84 10.84 4.98
N VAL A 237 22.23 11.79 5.85
CA VAL A 237 21.51 12.11 7.08
C VAL A 237 20.10 12.61 6.77
N ILE A 238 19.94 13.53 5.83
CA ILE A 238 18.64 14.04 5.39
C ILE A 238 17.74 12.90 4.94
N LEU A 239 18.20 12.04 4.02
CA LEU A 239 17.40 10.95 3.47
C LEU A 239 16.97 9.96 4.56
N LYS A 240 17.89 9.54 5.44
CA LYS A 240 17.58 8.63 6.55
C LYS A 240 16.59 9.22 7.55
N ARG A 241 16.84 10.44 8.02
CA ARG A 241 16.02 11.10 9.04
C ARG A 241 14.63 11.40 8.53
N ARG A 242 14.50 11.89 7.29
CA ARG A 242 13.20 12.10 6.65
C ARG A 242 12.41 10.81 6.54
N CYS A 243 13.06 9.73 6.08
CA CYS A 243 12.42 8.43 5.99
C CYS A 243 11.91 7.96 7.35
N ALA A 244 12.72 8.07 8.40
CA ALA A 244 12.34 7.68 9.75
C ALA A 244 11.16 8.52 10.29
N ILE A 245 11.21 9.84 10.13
CA ILE A 245 10.16 10.75 10.61
C ILE A 245 8.83 10.46 9.89
N LEU A 246 8.85 10.42 8.56
CA LEU A 246 7.65 10.15 7.76
C LEU A 246 7.09 8.75 8.05
N LYS A 247 7.95 7.75 8.20
CA LYS A 247 7.55 6.38 8.57
C LYS A 247 6.81 6.39 9.90
N ASN A 248 7.39 7.00 10.93
CA ASN A 248 6.80 7.07 12.26
C ASN A 248 5.44 7.79 12.23
N THR A 249 5.30 8.88 11.47
CA THR A 249 4.02 9.59 11.32
C THR A 249 2.96 8.71 10.65
N ILE A 250 3.33 7.97 9.60
CA ILE A 250 2.41 7.08 8.89
C ILE A 250 1.97 5.91 9.77
N GLU A 251 2.92 5.30 10.49
CA GLU A 251 2.67 4.11 11.32
C GLU A 251 1.99 4.43 12.66
N ALA A 252 1.96 5.70 13.08
CA ALA A 252 1.23 6.15 14.25
C ALA A 252 -0.30 6.05 14.10
N VAL A 253 -0.80 5.87 12.88
CA VAL A 253 -2.24 5.73 12.62
C VAL A 253 -2.56 4.27 12.33
N SER A 254 -3.55 3.73 13.05
CA SER A 254 -4.12 2.41 12.78
C SER A 254 -5.56 2.54 12.28
N PRO A 255 -6.00 1.67 11.37
CA PRO A 255 -7.39 1.60 10.96
C PRO A 255 -8.30 1.18 12.11
N PRO A 256 -9.54 1.68 12.16
CA PRO A 256 -10.54 1.15 13.10
C PRO A 256 -10.78 -0.33 12.83
N SER A 257 -11.08 -1.10 13.88
CA SER A 257 -11.60 -2.46 13.68
C SER A 257 -12.95 -2.40 12.96
N ILE A 258 -13.33 -3.48 12.27
CA ILE A 258 -14.66 -3.59 11.61
C ILE A 258 -15.77 -3.27 12.62
N ALA A 259 -15.71 -3.84 13.83
CA ALA A 259 -16.69 -3.57 14.89
C ALA A 259 -16.73 -2.09 15.32
N SER A 260 -15.57 -1.45 15.48
CA SER A 260 -15.50 -0.02 15.84
C SER A 260 -16.00 0.88 14.72
N TRP A 261 -15.76 0.51 13.46
CA TRP A 261 -16.27 1.24 12.31
C TRP A 261 -17.79 1.12 12.21
N LEU A 262 -18.34 -0.09 12.37
CA LEU A 262 -19.80 -0.33 12.39
C LEU A 262 -20.51 0.43 13.52
N SER A 263 -19.91 0.49 14.72
CA SER A 263 -20.55 1.10 15.89
C SER A 263 -20.68 2.63 15.80
N LYS A 264 -19.85 3.30 14.98
CA LYS A 264 -19.84 4.76 14.88
C LYS A 264 -20.90 5.32 13.92
N GLY A 265 -21.70 4.45 13.30
CA GLY A 265 -22.61 4.83 12.22
C GLY A 265 -21.85 5.10 10.91
N LEU A 266 -22.58 5.22 9.81
CA LEU A 266 -22.04 5.25 8.43
C LEU A 266 -21.28 6.54 8.04
N ALA A 267 -20.91 7.37 9.02
CA ALA A 267 -20.21 8.62 8.79
C ALA A 267 -18.68 8.43 8.92
N PRO A 268 -17.87 8.82 7.90
CA PRO A 268 -16.42 8.82 8.03
C PRO A 268 -16.02 9.73 9.20
N LEU A 269 -15.08 9.28 10.04
CA LEU A 269 -14.38 10.22 10.91
C LEU A 269 -13.66 11.22 10.00
N GLN A 270 -13.82 12.52 10.22
CA GLN A 270 -12.87 13.46 9.66
C GLN A 270 -11.75 13.60 10.68
N LEU A 271 -10.67 12.86 10.48
CA LEU A 271 -9.39 13.17 11.14
C LEU A 271 -8.90 14.50 10.56
N GLU A 272 -9.23 15.61 11.24
CA GLU A 272 -8.49 16.86 11.08
C GLU A 272 -7.09 16.63 11.64
N LEU A 273 -6.12 16.36 10.75
CA LEU A 273 -4.72 16.52 11.13
C LEU A 273 -4.46 18.02 11.20
N ALA A 274 -4.27 18.52 12.42
CA ALA A 274 -3.66 19.82 12.65
C ALA A 274 -2.36 19.88 11.84
N ILE A 275 -2.32 20.77 10.86
CA ILE A 275 -1.09 21.12 10.17
C ILE A 275 -0.25 21.86 11.21
N ALA A 276 0.79 21.22 11.72
CA ALA A 276 1.90 21.88 12.39
C ALA A 276 3.10 21.86 11.46
#